data_AF-A0A519CLQ7-F1
#
_entry.id   AF-A0A519CLQ7-F1
#
_cell.length_a   1.000
_cell.length_b   1.000
_cell.length_c   1.000
_cell.angle_alpha   90.00
_cell.angle_beta   90.00
_cell.angle_gamma   90.00
#
_symmetry.space_group_name_H-M   'P 1'
#
loop_
_entity.id
_entity.type
_entity.pdbx_description
1 polymer ?
#
loop_
_entity_poly.entity_id
_entity_poly.type
_entity_poly.pdbx_seq_one_letter_code
_entity_poly.pdbx_strand_id
1 'polypeptide(L)'
;MKRNFSILTWVTKISFHTKFGQDISKFDWKPMKIIMDINLKWRLKLFQNSNTIILFQKILEHFSKYGLNNKFISIFVFIPQKDDIEFIKTNYHFYENFINTINNINGIFFIDITEKFLKISNLGELYSDDNQYGGHLSKQGNEFVAKIIHEQLQSIKKINF
;
A
#
# COMPACT_ATOMS: atom_id res chain seq x y z
N MET A 1 0.16 10.38 -24.41
CA MET A 1 -1.08 11.02 -24.91
C MET A 1 -2.33 10.12 -24.81
N LYS A 2 -2.28 8.81 -25.10
CA LYS A 2 -3.46 7.91 -25.07
C LYS A 2 -4.23 7.85 -23.72
N ARG A 3 -3.53 7.87 -22.58
CA ARG A 3 -4.15 7.83 -21.23
C ARG A 3 -5.14 8.99 -21.00
N ASN A 4 -4.64 10.22 -21.08
CA ASN A 4 -5.43 11.40 -20.77
C ASN A 4 -6.56 11.57 -21.79
N PHE A 5 -6.35 11.14 -23.03
CA PHE A 5 -7.40 11.12 -24.04
C PHE A 5 -8.53 10.16 -23.66
N SER A 6 -8.21 8.92 -23.26
CA SER A 6 -9.25 7.94 -22.87
C SER A 6 -10.04 8.37 -21.63
N ILE A 7 -9.36 8.95 -20.62
CA ILE A 7 -10.05 9.52 -19.45
C ILE A 7 -10.96 10.67 -19.88
N LEU A 8 -10.44 11.61 -20.68
CA LEU A 8 -11.20 12.76 -21.15
C LEU A 8 -12.43 12.32 -21.96
N THR A 9 -12.30 11.30 -22.82
CA THR A 9 -13.44 10.78 -23.61
C THR A 9 -14.56 10.23 -22.72
N TRP A 10 -14.23 9.54 -21.61
CA TRP A 10 -15.26 9.06 -20.70
C TRP A 10 -15.87 10.18 -19.87
N VAL A 11 -15.06 11.13 -19.40
CA VAL A 11 -15.54 12.31 -18.66
C VAL A 11 -16.47 13.17 -19.52
N THR A 12 -16.14 13.41 -20.78
CA THR A 12 -17.01 14.18 -21.69
C THR A 12 -18.30 13.43 -22.00
N LYS A 13 -18.23 12.11 -22.21
CA LYS A 13 -19.42 11.26 -22.39
C LYS A 13 -20.32 11.29 -21.17
N ILE A 14 -19.78 11.10 -19.98
CA ILE A 14 -20.54 11.19 -18.72
C ILE A 14 -21.22 12.55 -18.60
N SER A 15 -20.48 13.65 -18.79
CA SER A 15 -21.02 15.01 -18.71
C SER A 15 -22.18 15.24 -19.70
N PHE A 16 -22.06 14.73 -20.93
CA PHE A 16 -23.13 14.79 -21.92
C PHE A 16 -24.38 14.04 -21.45
N HIS A 17 -24.24 12.76 -21.08
CA HIS A 17 -25.37 11.94 -20.63
C HIS A 17 -26.06 12.51 -19.38
N THR A 18 -25.30 13.03 -18.41
CA THR A 18 -25.85 13.69 -17.20
C THR A 18 -26.66 14.93 -17.55
N LYS A 19 -26.22 15.76 -18.52
CA LYS A 19 -26.98 16.94 -18.97
C LYS A 19 -28.34 16.58 -19.57
N PHE A 20 -28.47 15.41 -20.17
CA PHE A 20 -29.73 14.90 -20.72
C PHE A 20 -30.52 14.04 -19.73
N GLY A 21 -30.14 14.01 -18.45
CA GLY A 21 -30.84 13.25 -17.40
C GLY A 21 -30.79 11.73 -17.60
N GLN A 22 -29.81 11.22 -18.36
CA GLN A 22 -29.67 9.81 -18.65
C GLN A 22 -28.93 9.08 -17.52
N ASP A 23 -29.30 7.83 -17.27
CA ASP A 23 -28.59 6.96 -16.33
C ASP A 23 -27.17 6.64 -16.82
N ILE A 24 -26.17 6.91 -15.97
CA ILE A 24 -24.75 6.72 -16.24
C ILE A 24 -24.12 5.57 -15.43
N SER A 25 -24.88 4.92 -14.54
CA SER A 25 -24.39 3.91 -13.58
C SER A 25 -23.60 2.76 -14.24
N LYS A 26 -23.87 2.48 -15.52
CA LYS A 26 -23.17 1.45 -16.29
C LYS A 26 -21.72 1.80 -16.64
N PHE A 27 -21.36 3.09 -16.68
CA PHE A 27 -20.06 3.53 -17.21
C PHE A 27 -19.42 4.72 -16.48
N ASP A 28 -20.05 5.26 -15.45
CA ASP A 28 -19.50 6.29 -14.57
C ASP A 28 -18.15 5.91 -13.93
N TRP A 29 -17.94 4.63 -13.66
CA TRP A 29 -16.72 4.06 -13.08
C TRP A 29 -15.56 3.88 -14.08
N LYS A 30 -15.81 4.01 -15.40
CA LYS A 30 -14.80 3.78 -16.45
C LYS A 30 -13.56 4.67 -16.35
N PRO A 31 -13.66 5.99 -16.06
CA PRO A 31 -12.49 6.83 -15.81
C PRO A 31 -11.63 6.28 -14.67
N MET A 32 -12.28 5.90 -13.56
CA MET A 32 -11.58 5.38 -12.38
C MET A 32 -10.87 4.06 -12.69
N LYS A 33 -11.52 3.16 -13.44
CA LYS A 33 -10.87 1.91 -13.91
C LYS A 33 -9.56 2.17 -14.63
N ILE A 34 -9.54 3.13 -15.57
CA ILE A 34 -8.34 3.46 -16.35
C ILE A 34 -7.22 3.96 -15.43
N ILE A 35 -7.54 4.77 -14.43
CA ILE A 35 -6.56 5.26 -13.45
C ILE A 35 -6.02 4.09 -12.62
N MET A 36 -6.89 3.21 -12.14
CA MET A 36 -6.50 2.05 -11.32
C MET A 36 -5.64 1.05 -12.07
N ASP A 37 -6.01 0.68 -13.30
CA ASP A 37 -5.21 -0.20 -14.17
C ASP A 37 -3.79 0.34 -14.38
N ILE A 38 -3.65 1.66 -14.41
CA ILE A 38 -2.36 2.34 -14.55
C ILE A 38 -1.59 2.36 -13.22
N ASN A 39 -2.27 2.66 -12.12
CA ASN A 39 -1.66 2.65 -10.78
C ASN A 39 -1.12 1.26 -10.43
N LEU A 40 -1.84 0.19 -10.78
CA LEU A 40 -1.38 -1.18 -10.58
C LEU A 40 -0.08 -1.46 -11.34
N LYS A 41 0.02 -1.01 -12.60
CA LYS A 41 1.25 -1.14 -13.40
C LYS A 41 2.40 -0.33 -12.80
N TRP A 42 2.13 0.89 -12.34
CA TRP A 42 3.14 1.73 -11.70
C TRP A 42 3.64 1.13 -10.40
N ARG A 43 2.75 0.57 -9.58
CA ARG A 43 3.12 -0.11 -8.34
C ARG A 43 4.16 -1.19 -8.58
N LEU A 44 3.88 -2.14 -9.47
CA LEU A 44 4.82 -3.21 -9.81
C LEU A 44 6.15 -2.63 -10.28
N LYS A 45 6.10 -1.64 -11.19
CA LYS A 45 7.29 -0.99 -11.73
C LYS A 45 8.13 -0.29 -10.66
N LEU A 46 7.51 0.40 -9.71
CA LEU A 46 8.22 1.17 -8.67
C LEU A 46 8.91 0.22 -7.67
N PHE A 47 8.23 -0.83 -7.23
CA PHE A 47 8.83 -1.82 -6.31
C PHE A 47 9.88 -2.72 -6.95
N GLN A 48 9.94 -2.77 -8.29
CA GLN A 48 10.98 -3.48 -9.04
C GLN A 48 12.10 -2.55 -9.55
N ASN A 49 11.95 -1.24 -9.40
CA ASN A 49 12.95 -0.29 -9.86
C ASN A 49 14.02 -0.08 -8.79
N SER A 50 15.24 -0.57 -9.04
CA SER A 50 16.36 -0.47 -8.10
C SER A 50 16.65 0.95 -7.63
N ASN A 51 16.65 1.94 -8.53
CA ASN A 51 16.90 3.34 -8.16
C ASN A 51 15.83 3.89 -7.21
N THR A 52 14.56 3.49 -7.39
CA THR A 52 13.45 3.88 -6.52
C THR A 52 13.59 3.26 -5.14
N ILE A 53 13.94 1.96 -5.07
CA ILE A 53 14.19 1.25 -3.80
C ILE A 53 15.38 1.89 -3.07
N ILE A 54 16.49 2.15 -3.78
CA ILE A 54 17.68 2.79 -3.23
C ILE A 54 17.35 4.20 -2.71
N LEU A 55 16.56 4.98 -3.46
CA LEU A 55 16.15 6.31 -3.01
C LEU A 55 15.35 6.23 -1.71
N PHE A 56 14.38 5.32 -1.63
CA PHE A 56 13.57 5.14 -0.42
C PHE A 56 14.42 4.63 0.76
N GLN A 57 15.34 3.70 0.51
CA GLN A 57 16.33 3.26 1.48
C GLN A 57 17.14 4.45 2.02
N LYS A 58 17.62 5.36 1.16
CA LYS A 58 18.37 6.55 1.60
C LYS A 58 17.56 7.51 2.45
N ILE A 59 16.26 7.66 2.18
CA ILE A 59 15.35 8.45 3.02
C ILE A 59 15.26 7.83 4.41
N LEU A 60 15.09 6.50 4.48
CA LEU A 60 15.01 5.78 5.75
C LEU A 60 16.34 5.81 6.52
N GLU A 61 17.48 5.58 5.86
CA GLU A 61 18.81 5.73 6.48
C GLU A 61 19.01 7.13 7.07
N HIS A 62 18.54 8.18 6.37
CA HIS A 62 18.59 9.55 6.89
C HIS A 62 17.69 9.73 8.12
N PHE A 63 16.48 9.18 8.11
CA PHE A 63 15.58 9.17 9.27
C PHE A 63 16.19 8.43 10.46
N SER A 64 16.81 7.26 10.22
CA SER A 64 17.54 6.48 11.23
C SER A 64 18.62 7.31 11.92
N LYS A 65 19.47 7.97 11.12
CA LYS A 65 20.53 8.85 11.63
C LYS A 65 19.97 10.02 12.44
N TYR A 66 18.87 10.60 12.00
CA TYR A 66 18.18 11.66 12.73
C TYR A 66 17.65 11.15 14.08
N GLY A 67 17.05 9.96 14.13
CA GLY A 67 16.59 9.33 15.38
C GLY A 67 17.72 9.10 16.38
N LEU A 68 18.85 8.55 15.92
CA LEU A 68 20.05 8.35 16.75
C LEU A 68 20.56 9.67 17.34
N ASN A 69 20.69 10.72 16.51
CA ASN A 69 21.17 12.03 16.96
C ASN A 69 20.23 12.68 17.98
N ASN A 70 18.92 12.45 17.86
CA ASN A 70 17.90 13.02 18.73
C ASN A 70 17.43 12.06 19.83
N LYS A 71 18.13 10.94 20.04
CA LYS A 71 17.88 9.95 21.10
C LYS A 71 16.45 9.39 21.09
N PHE A 72 15.90 9.09 19.92
CA PHE A 72 14.65 8.34 19.78
C PHE A 72 14.80 7.14 18.85
N ILE A 73 13.90 6.16 19.02
CA ILE A 73 13.88 4.93 18.25
C ILE A 73 13.13 5.17 16.94
N SER A 74 13.82 5.00 15.82
CA SER A 74 13.22 5.09 14.49
C SER A 74 12.44 3.81 14.18
N ILE A 75 11.13 3.93 13.95
CA ILE A 75 10.26 2.80 13.62
C ILE A 75 9.65 3.05 12.25
N PHE A 76 9.72 2.06 11.36
CA PHE A 76 9.03 2.08 10.09
C PHE A 76 8.00 0.95 10.07
N VAL A 77 6.73 1.28 9.82
CA VAL A 77 5.65 0.31 9.72
C VAL A 77 5.17 0.26 8.27
N PHE A 78 5.19 -0.92 7.68
CA PHE A 78 4.70 -1.14 6.33
C PHE A 78 3.41 -1.96 6.37
N ILE A 79 2.34 -1.35 5.84
CA ILE A 79 0.98 -1.89 5.80
C ILE A 79 0.62 -2.08 4.32
N PRO A 80 0.47 -3.31 3.83
CA PRO A 80 0.12 -3.57 2.44
C PRO A 80 -1.36 -3.25 2.19
N GLN A 81 -1.71 -2.97 0.93
CA GLN A 81 -3.12 -2.83 0.55
C GLN A 81 -3.78 -4.20 0.32
N LYS A 82 -5.12 -4.26 0.33
CA LYS A 82 -5.87 -5.49 0.05
C LYS A 82 -5.43 -6.15 -1.25
N ASP A 83 -5.43 -5.37 -2.33
CA ASP A 83 -5.10 -5.87 -3.67
C ASP A 83 -3.65 -6.34 -3.78
N ASP A 84 -2.74 -5.79 -2.96
CA ASP A 84 -1.35 -6.27 -2.89
C ASP A 84 -1.29 -7.69 -2.36
N ILE A 85 -1.99 -7.93 -1.26
CA ILE A 85 -2.05 -9.26 -0.63
C ILE A 85 -2.75 -10.25 -1.54
N GLU A 86 -3.86 -9.86 -2.18
CA GLU A 86 -4.57 -10.72 -3.15
C GLU A 86 -3.69 -11.06 -4.36
N PHE A 87 -2.96 -10.07 -4.90
CA PHE A 87 -2.03 -10.28 -5.98
C PHE A 87 -0.92 -11.26 -5.57
N ILE A 88 -0.29 -11.06 -4.41
CA ILE A 88 0.81 -11.90 -3.94
C ILE A 88 0.35 -13.35 -3.69
N LYS A 89 -0.84 -13.54 -3.09
CA LYS A 89 -1.40 -14.89 -2.85
C LYS A 89 -1.59 -15.71 -4.13
N THR A 90 -1.82 -15.05 -5.26
CA THR A 90 -2.15 -15.70 -6.54
C THR A 90 -1.01 -15.64 -7.55
N ASN A 91 0.02 -14.84 -7.30
CA ASN A 91 1.13 -14.61 -8.23
C ASN A 91 2.49 -14.77 -7.51
N TYR A 92 3.24 -13.67 -7.38
CA TYR A 92 4.56 -13.62 -6.77
C TYR A 92 4.68 -12.39 -5.87
N HIS A 93 5.64 -12.44 -4.95
CA HIS A 93 5.87 -11.38 -3.98
C HIS A 93 6.63 -10.18 -4.59
N PHE A 94 5.93 -9.32 -5.33
CA PHE A 94 6.55 -8.29 -6.17
C PHE A 94 7.33 -7.18 -5.44
N TYR A 95 7.16 -7.02 -4.12
CA TYR A 95 7.96 -6.09 -3.29
C TYR A 95 8.85 -6.80 -2.25
N GLU A 96 9.16 -8.09 -2.44
CA GLU A 96 10.00 -8.84 -1.49
C GLU A 96 11.40 -8.22 -1.35
N ASN A 97 12.02 -7.87 -2.49
CA ASN A 97 13.31 -7.20 -2.48
C ASN A 97 13.27 -5.86 -1.72
N PHE A 98 12.15 -5.13 -1.79
CA PHE A 98 11.96 -3.91 -1.02
C PHE A 98 11.95 -4.21 0.48
N ILE A 99 11.15 -5.18 0.94
CA ILE A 99 11.13 -5.61 2.36
C ILE A 99 12.53 -5.98 2.83
N ASN A 100 13.22 -6.84 2.09
CA ASN A 100 14.58 -7.28 2.44
C ASN A 100 15.57 -6.11 2.51
N THR A 101 15.45 -5.14 1.59
CA THR A 101 16.28 -3.93 1.61
C THR A 101 16.03 -3.12 2.87
N ILE A 102 14.77 -2.91 3.25
CA ILE A 102 14.42 -2.09 4.42
C ILE A 102 14.80 -2.79 5.73
N ASN A 103 14.60 -4.11 5.79
CA ASN A 103 14.92 -4.92 6.97
C ASN A 103 16.43 -4.91 7.30
N ASN A 104 17.28 -4.66 6.31
CA ASN A 104 18.74 -4.58 6.47
C ASN A 104 19.23 -3.17 6.86
N ILE A 105 18.34 -2.18 7.04
CA ILE A 105 18.75 -0.82 7.43
C ILE A 105 19.05 -0.78 8.94
N ASN A 106 20.30 -0.47 9.26
CA ASN A 106 20.72 -0.29 10.65
C ASN A 106 20.01 0.90 11.33
N GLY A 107 19.58 0.68 12.58
CA GLY A 107 18.99 1.72 13.43
C GLY A 107 17.50 2.01 13.15
N ILE A 108 16.85 1.24 12.29
CA ILE A 108 15.40 1.26 12.09
C ILE A 108 14.81 -0.03 12.61
N PHE A 109 13.79 0.09 13.45
CA PHE A 109 12.94 -1.04 13.78
C PHE A 109 11.84 -1.17 12.72
N PHE A 110 11.96 -2.19 11.87
CA PHE A 110 11.02 -2.42 10.78
C PHE A 110 9.89 -3.36 11.21
N ILE A 111 8.65 -2.92 11.05
CA ILE A 111 7.44 -3.72 11.25
C ILE A 111 6.79 -3.93 9.89
N ASP A 112 7.01 -5.10 9.30
CA ASP A 112 6.25 -5.57 8.14
C ASP A 112 5.11 -6.47 8.60
N ILE A 113 3.89 -6.16 8.17
CA ILE A 113 2.70 -6.96 8.48
C ILE A 113 2.29 -7.89 7.33
N THR A 114 2.98 -7.84 6.19
CA THR A 114 2.62 -8.57 4.96
C THR A 114 2.47 -10.06 5.21
N GLU A 115 3.47 -10.69 5.83
CA GLU A 115 3.44 -12.12 6.16
C GLU A 115 2.25 -12.54 7.02
N LYS A 116 1.80 -11.65 7.93
CA LYS A 116 0.62 -11.93 8.75
C LYS A 116 -0.67 -11.85 7.92
N PHE A 117 -0.76 -10.91 6.99
CA PHE A 117 -1.91 -10.77 6.09
C PHE A 117 -2.00 -11.90 5.05
N LEU A 118 -0.85 -12.41 4.57
CA LEU A 118 -0.80 -13.53 3.63
C LEU A 118 -1.41 -14.82 4.23
N LYS A 119 -1.34 -15.00 5.55
CA LYS A 119 -1.87 -16.18 6.26
C LYS A 119 -3.37 -16.14 6.54
N ILE A 120 -4.04 -15.02 6.27
CA ILE A 120 -5.47 -14.83 6.59
C ILE A 120 -6.32 -15.35 5.44
N SER A 121 -7.24 -16.26 5.73
CA SER A 121 -8.16 -16.83 4.72
C SER A 121 -9.20 -15.81 4.27
N ASN A 122 -9.90 -15.17 5.21
CA ASN A 122 -10.92 -14.16 4.90
C ASN A 122 -10.35 -12.73 4.99
N LEU A 123 -9.59 -12.32 3.96
CA LEU A 123 -8.99 -10.99 3.91
C LEU A 123 -10.05 -9.87 3.86
N GLY A 124 -11.21 -10.14 3.26
CA GLY A 124 -12.28 -9.15 3.06
C GLY A 124 -12.74 -8.48 4.36
N GLU A 125 -12.86 -9.24 5.46
CA GLU A 125 -13.28 -8.72 6.77
C GLU A 125 -12.34 -7.65 7.35
N LEU A 126 -11.06 -7.66 6.96
CA LEU A 126 -10.08 -6.70 7.45
C LEU A 126 -10.12 -5.36 6.70
N TYR A 127 -10.93 -5.23 5.65
CA TYR A 127 -11.04 -4.01 4.87
C TYR A 127 -12.48 -3.48 4.87
N SER A 128 -12.64 -2.16 4.87
CA SER A 128 -13.94 -1.50 4.99
C SER A 128 -14.78 -1.58 3.72
N ASP A 129 -14.12 -1.74 2.58
CA ASP A 129 -14.74 -1.62 1.27
C ASP A 129 -14.58 -2.93 0.48
N ASP A 130 -15.69 -3.40 -0.10
CA ASP A 130 -15.71 -4.42 -1.16
C ASP A 130 -15.38 -3.83 -2.54
N ASN A 131 -14.69 -2.69 -2.58
CA ASN A 131 -14.15 -2.19 -3.83
C ASN A 131 -12.86 -2.96 -4.17
N GLN A 132 -12.67 -3.23 -5.47
CA GLN A 132 -11.49 -3.90 -6.02
C GLN A 132 -10.20 -3.05 -5.91
N TYR A 133 -10.25 -1.89 -5.25
CA TYR A 133 -9.31 -0.81 -5.47
C TYR A 133 -8.95 -0.09 -4.17
N GLY A 134 -8.09 -0.72 -3.35
CA GLY A 134 -7.43 -0.06 -2.24
C GLY A 134 -8.35 0.33 -1.07
N GLY A 135 -9.10 -0.63 -0.55
CA GLY A 135 -9.90 -0.44 0.67
C GLY A 135 -9.05 -0.01 1.86
N HIS A 136 -9.61 0.87 2.69
CA HIS A 136 -9.07 1.14 4.02
C HIS A 136 -9.26 -0.08 4.92
N LEU A 137 -8.44 -0.20 5.97
CA LEU A 137 -8.69 -1.22 6.99
C LEU A 137 -10.05 -0.97 7.65
N SER A 138 -10.82 -2.03 7.85
CA SER A 138 -12.03 -2.00 8.67
C SER A 138 -11.67 -1.73 10.13
N LYS A 139 -12.68 -1.57 11.00
CA LYS A 139 -12.44 -1.51 12.45
C LYS A 139 -11.66 -2.75 12.93
N GLN A 140 -12.08 -3.93 12.48
CA GLN A 140 -11.41 -5.20 12.78
C GLN A 140 -9.98 -5.25 12.20
N GLY A 141 -9.79 -4.76 10.96
CA GLY A 141 -8.46 -4.61 10.36
C GLY A 141 -7.54 -3.71 11.17
N ASN A 142 -8.01 -2.55 11.61
CA ASN A 142 -7.25 -1.62 12.44
C ASN A 142 -6.90 -2.24 13.79
N GLU A 143 -7.84 -2.93 14.46
CA GLU A 143 -7.58 -3.64 15.71
C GLU A 143 -6.52 -4.74 15.54
N PHE A 144 -6.61 -5.49 14.44
CA PHE A 144 -5.63 -6.53 14.10
C PHE A 144 -4.22 -5.95 13.91
N VAL A 145 -4.08 -4.89 13.10
CA VAL A 145 -2.80 -4.22 12.87
C VAL A 145 -2.26 -3.59 14.14
N ALA A 146 -3.11 -2.92 14.93
CA ALA A 146 -2.73 -2.31 16.19
C ALA A 146 -2.17 -3.35 17.19
N LYS A 147 -2.79 -4.54 17.26
CA LYS A 147 -2.28 -5.64 18.09
C LYS A 147 -0.89 -6.09 17.66
N ILE A 148 -0.66 -6.25 16.35
CA ILE A 148 0.65 -6.63 15.81
C ILE A 148 1.70 -5.59 16.16
N ILE A 149 1.40 -4.31 15.90
CA ILE A 149 2.32 -3.21 16.21
C ILE A 149 2.61 -3.20 17.71
N HIS A 150 1.60 -3.33 18.56
CA HIS A 150 1.77 -3.37 20.00
C HIS A 150 2.71 -4.51 20.45
N GLU A 151 2.49 -5.73 19.97
CA GLU A 151 3.35 -6.89 20.26
C GLU A 151 4.82 -6.65 19.85
N GLN A 152 5.03 -6.07 18.67
CA GLN A 152 6.36 -5.74 18.16
C GLN A 152 7.02 -4.60 18.94
N LEU A 153 6.28 -3.58 19.37
CA LEU A 153 6.83 -2.49 20.18
C LEU A 153 7.21 -2.97 21.60
N GLN A 154 6.50 -3.95 22.15
CA GLN A 154 6.85 -4.53 23.45
C GLN A 154 8.17 -5.32 23.39
N SER A 155 8.51 -5.93 22.26
CA SER A 155 9.80 -6.62 22.11
C SER A 155 10.98 -5.62 22.14
N ILE A 156 10.79 -4.42 21.58
CA ILE A 156 11.79 -3.34 21.64
C ILE A 156 12.04 -2.90 23.09
N LYS A 157 10.97 -2.71 23.88
CA LYS A 157 11.09 -2.26 25.27
C LYS A 157 11.88 -3.25 26.12
N LYS A 158 11.75 -4.55 25.86
CA LYS A 158 12.47 -5.60 26.59
C LYS A 158 13.98 -5.66 26.30
N ILE A 159 14.44 -5.03 25.22
CA ILE A 159 15.85 -5.04 24.80
C ILE A 159 16.61 -3.80 25.31
N ASN A 160 15.89 -2.73 25.65
CA ASN A 160 16.46 -1.41 25.96
C ASN A 160 16.36 -1.00 27.45
N PHE A 161 16.17 -1.95 28.37
CA PHE A 161 16.24 -1.73 29.83
C PHE A 161 17.07 -2.81 30.51
#